data_AF-A0A525CE92-F1
#
_entry.id   AF-A0A525CE92-F1
#
_cell.length_a   1.000
_cell.length_b   1.000
_cell.length_c   1.000
_cell.angle_alpha   90.00
_cell.angle_beta   90.00
_cell.angle_gamma   90.00
#
_symmetry.space_group_name_H-M   'P 1'
#
loop_
_entity.id
_entity.type
_entity.pdbx_description
1 polymer ?
#
loop_
_entity_poly.entity_id
_entity_poly.type
_entity_poly.pdbx_seq_one_letter_code
_entity_poly.pdbx_strand_id
1 'polypeptide(L)'
;MTTYTDDLEQYVVKLHHEFEDSGKCVVEIRPRAGTWPTFFCAMPMDEKKATEPHMTRGPKDIPIDKAYMINNKNYEENGKWVMSAENKASPAYSYFLWCKEFPTHLQFGEIGNPEKTFSWVNDLD
;
A
#
# COMPACT_ATOMS: atom_id res chain seq x y z
N MET A 1 2.34 13.28 16.51
CA MET A 1 0.92 13.39 16.86
C MET A 1 0.19 12.41 15.96
N THR A 2 -0.24 11.26 16.48
CA THR A 2 -0.87 10.22 15.68
C THR A 2 -2.36 10.54 15.60
N THR A 3 -2.81 11.00 14.44
CA THR A 3 -4.24 11.19 14.15
C THR A 3 -4.85 9.80 13.97
N TYR A 4 -5.67 9.37 14.93
CA TYR A 4 -6.48 8.17 14.80
C TYR A 4 -7.81 8.57 14.17
N THR A 5 -8.03 8.26 12.90
CA THR A 5 -9.36 8.25 12.32
C THR A 5 -10.10 6.99 12.77
N ASP A 6 -11.36 7.21 13.13
CA ASP A 6 -12.30 6.34 13.85
C ASP A 6 -12.33 4.86 13.45
N ASP A 7 -12.80 4.04 14.38
CA ASP A 7 -13.07 2.58 14.32
C ASP A 7 -14.03 2.11 13.18
N LEU A 8 -14.33 2.95 12.18
CA LEU A 8 -15.17 2.67 11.01
C LEU A 8 -14.38 2.35 9.73
N GLU A 9 -13.09 2.67 9.67
CA GLU A 9 -12.31 2.40 8.45
C GLU A 9 -12.10 0.89 8.27
N GLN A 10 -12.45 0.36 7.10
CA GLN A 10 -12.29 -1.07 6.80
C GLN A 10 -10.82 -1.49 6.61
N TYR A 11 -9.92 -0.52 6.56
CA TYR A 11 -8.50 -0.70 6.32
C TYR A 11 -7.65 0.15 7.27
N VAL A 12 -6.35 -0.15 7.30
CA VAL A 12 -5.30 0.70 7.88
C VAL A 12 -4.38 1.12 6.75
N VAL A 13 -4.12 2.43 6.66
CA VAL A 13 -2.97 2.99 5.95
C VAL A 13 -2.09 3.64 7.01
N LYS A 14 -0.82 3.25 7.06
CA LYS A 14 0.15 3.80 8.02
C LYS A 14 1.43 4.20 7.29
N LEU A 15 1.91 5.41 7.58
CA LEU A 15 3.17 5.91 7.06
C LEU A 15 4.30 5.56 8.02
N HIS A 16 5.38 5.01 7.48
CA HIS A 16 6.62 4.72 8.19
C HIS A 16 7.69 5.71 7.73
N HIS A 17 7.97 6.68 8.62
CA HIS A 17 8.94 7.75 8.39
C HIS A 17 10.36 7.33 8.80
N GLU A 18 10.52 6.23 9.55
CA GLU A 18 11.82 5.78 10.07
C GLU A 18 12.83 5.35 8.99
N PHE A 19 12.40 5.27 7.73
CA PHE A 19 13.25 4.94 6.59
C PHE A 19 13.71 6.17 5.79
N GLU A 20 13.21 7.37 6.10
CA GLU A 20 13.47 8.58 5.30
C GLU A 20 14.96 8.94 5.25
N ASP A 21 15.70 8.71 6.34
CA ASP A 21 17.16 8.91 6.40
C ASP A 21 17.92 8.01 5.39
N SER A 22 17.31 6.92 4.96
CA SER A 22 17.84 6.03 3.92
C SER A 22 17.36 6.38 2.51
N GLY A 23 16.63 7.49 2.36
CA GLY A 23 16.02 7.94 1.10
C GLY A 23 14.82 7.10 0.69
N LYS A 24 14.12 6.48 1.64
CA LYS A 24 12.94 5.65 1.39
C LYS A 24 11.81 6.02 2.35
N CYS A 25 10.59 5.84 1.92
CA CYS A 25 9.41 5.88 2.77
C CYS A 25 8.57 4.62 2.54
N VAL A 26 7.73 4.28 3.52
CA VAL A 26 6.89 3.08 3.41
C VAL A 26 5.46 3.38 3.78
N VAL A 27 4.53 2.97 2.92
CA VAL A 27 3.10 2.94 3.21
C VAL A 27 2.71 1.50 3.54
N GLU A 28 2.32 1.25 4.79
CA GLU A 28 1.74 -0.02 5.23
C GLU A 28 0.23 -0.01 4.97
N ILE A 29 -0.27 -1.06 4.32
CA ILE A 29 -1.68 -1.23 3.96
C ILE A 29 -2.17 -2.61 4.38
N ARG A 30 -3.31 -2.67 5.09
CA ARG A 30 -3.98 -3.92 5.46
C ARG A 30 -5.46 -3.73 5.77
N PRO A 31 -6.31 -4.78 5.71
CA PRO A 31 -7.65 -4.70 6.26
C PRO A 31 -7.62 -4.57 7.79
N ARG A 32 -8.63 -3.90 8.39
CA ARG A 32 -8.84 -3.93 9.85
C ARG A 32 -9.46 -5.24 10.33
N ALA A 33 -10.30 -5.86 9.50
CA ALA A 33 -10.96 -7.13 9.78
C ALA A 33 -11.06 -8.01 8.53
N GLY A 34 -11.21 -9.32 8.73
CA GLY A 34 -11.30 -10.28 7.62
C GLY A 34 -9.99 -10.41 6.85
N THR A 35 -10.08 -10.70 5.56
CA THR A 35 -8.91 -10.88 4.69
C THR A 35 -9.20 -10.40 3.28
N TRP A 36 -8.15 -9.94 2.58
CA TRP A 36 -8.14 -9.75 1.12
C TRP A 36 -7.31 -10.88 0.51
N PRO A 37 -7.91 -11.90 -0.13
CA PRO A 37 -7.19 -13.06 -0.67
C PRO A 37 -6.17 -12.68 -1.74
N THR A 38 -6.52 -11.70 -2.57
CA THR A 38 -5.66 -11.05 -3.56
C THR A 38 -5.61 -9.56 -3.22
N PHE A 39 -4.48 -8.92 -3.50
CA PHE A 39 -4.29 -7.50 -3.20
C PHE A 39 -3.87 -6.75 -4.44
N PHE A 40 -4.31 -5.50 -4.57
CA PHE A 40 -3.69 -4.54 -5.47
C PHE A 40 -3.44 -3.21 -4.78
N CYS A 41 -2.49 -2.47 -5.35
CA CYS A 41 -2.27 -1.06 -5.09
C CYS A 41 -2.02 -0.37 -6.43
N ALA A 42 -2.60 0.80 -6.60
CA ALA A 42 -2.53 1.60 -7.81
C ALA A 42 -2.32 3.07 -7.49
N MET A 43 -1.60 3.76 -8.36
CA MET A 43 -1.31 5.20 -8.25
C MET A 43 -1.29 5.85 -9.64
N PRO A 44 -1.43 7.18 -9.74
CA PRO A 44 -1.26 7.88 -11.02
C PRO A 44 0.11 7.58 -11.65
N MET A 45 0.17 7.47 -12.98
CA MET A 45 1.42 7.16 -13.70
C MET A 45 2.53 8.19 -13.44
N ASP A 46 2.17 9.47 -13.26
CA ASP A 46 3.13 10.54 -12.95
C ASP A 46 3.75 10.36 -11.56
N GLU A 47 2.95 9.94 -10.56
CA GLU A 47 3.44 9.62 -9.22
C GLU A 47 4.36 8.40 -9.24
N LYS A 48 4.04 7.37 -10.03
CA LYS A 48 4.90 6.17 -10.14
C LYS A 48 6.33 6.52 -10.53
N LYS A 49 6.50 7.51 -11.42
CA LYS A 49 7.83 7.92 -11.88
C LYS A 49 8.62 8.61 -10.78
N ALA A 50 7.97 9.44 -9.97
CA ALA A 50 8.62 10.19 -8.90
C ALA A 50 8.90 9.30 -7.67
N THR A 51 7.93 8.47 -7.30
CA THR A 51 7.98 7.60 -6.12
C THR A 51 8.79 6.32 -6.32
N GLU A 52 9.01 5.87 -7.55
CA GLU A 52 9.68 4.60 -7.89
C GLU A 52 9.24 3.41 -7.01
N PRO A 53 7.95 3.04 -7.04
CA PRO A 53 7.38 2.16 -6.04
C PRO A 53 7.75 0.69 -6.25
N HIS A 54 7.89 -0.05 -5.14
CA HIS A 54 7.82 -1.51 -5.12
C HIS A 54 7.07 -2.02 -3.91
N MET A 55 6.52 -3.22 -4.03
CA MET A 55 5.61 -3.79 -3.03
C MET A 55 6.17 -5.08 -2.42
N THR A 56 6.14 -5.15 -1.09
CA THR A 56 6.48 -6.34 -0.29
C THR A 56 5.33 -6.69 0.65
N ARG A 57 5.42 -7.84 1.32
CA ARG A 57 4.42 -8.31 2.29
C ARG A 57 5.11 -8.87 3.51
N GLY A 58 4.60 -8.55 4.69
CA GLY A 58 5.18 -9.00 5.94
C GLY A 58 4.18 -8.92 7.11
N PRO A 59 4.62 -9.29 8.32
CA PRO A 59 3.85 -9.04 9.53
C PRO A 59 3.56 -7.54 9.68
N LYS A 60 2.39 -7.21 10.24
CA LYS A 60 2.03 -5.80 10.54
C LYS A 60 3.14 -5.09 11.33
N ASP A 61 3.29 -3.79 11.11
CA ASP A 61 4.24 -2.92 11.82
C ASP A 61 5.73 -3.30 11.63
N ILE A 62 6.06 -4.24 10.73
CA ILE A 62 7.45 -4.69 10.48
C ILE A 62 7.74 -4.62 8.96
N PRO A 63 8.06 -3.42 8.42
CA PRO A 63 8.46 -3.29 7.02
C PRO A 63 9.79 -4.01 6.75
N ILE A 64 9.81 -4.93 5.79
CA ILE A 64 11.03 -5.65 5.38
C ILE A 64 11.23 -5.50 3.87
N ASP A 65 12.15 -4.61 3.48
CA ASP A 65 12.48 -4.28 2.09
C ASP A 65 13.09 -5.46 1.29
N LYS A 66 13.72 -6.40 2.00
CA LYS A 66 14.40 -7.57 1.41
C LYS A 66 13.53 -8.84 1.39
N ALA A 67 12.30 -8.78 1.88
CA ALA A 67 11.41 -9.92 1.89
C ALA A 67 10.86 -10.17 0.48
N TYR A 68 10.96 -11.43 0.03
CA TYR A 68 10.41 -12.01 -1.19
C TYR A 68 9.66 -11.04 -2.09
N MET A 69 10.26 -10.72 -3.26
CA MET A 69 9.51 -10.25 -4.42
C MET A 69 8.31 -11.17 -4.58
N ILE A 70 7.12 -10.67 -4.23
CA ILE A 70 5.88 -11.38 -4.40
C ILE A 70 5.71 -11.61 -5.91
N ASN A 71 4.94 -12.61 -6.32
CA ASN A 71 4.47 -12.74 -7.71
C ASN A 71 3.60 -11.52 -8.05
N ASN A 72 4.26 -10.39 -8.26
CA ASN A 72 3.68 -9.10 -8.51
C ASN A 72 3.45 -8.99 -10.00
N LYS A 73 2.19 -8.80 -10.40
CA LYS A 73 1.88 -8.34 -11.75
C LYS A 73 1.85 -6.83 -11.72
N ASN A 74 2.61 -6.23 -12.62
CA ASN A 74 2.68 -4.79 -12.77
C ASN A 74 2.17 -4.41 -14.16
N TYR A 75 1.22 -3.51 -14.24
CA TYR A 75 0.63 -3.10 -15.50
C TYR A 75 0.04 -1.69 -15.40
N GLU A 76 -0.24 -1.10 -16.55
CA GLU A 76 -0.95 0.17 -16.65
C GLU A 76 -2.43 -0.09 -16.95
N GLU A 77 -3.33 0.60 -16.25
CA GLU A 77 -4.76 0.55 -16.49
C GLU A 77 -5.39 1.92 -16.22
N ASN A 78 -6.08 2.49 -17.21
CA ASN A 78 -6.79 3.77 -17.10
C ASN A 78 -5.93 4.93 -16.54
N GLY A 79 -4.68 5.04 -17.00
CA GLY A 79 -3.74 6.09 -16.56
C GLY A 79 -3.16 5.88 -15.15
N LYS A 80 -3.38 4.70 -14.55
CA LYS A 80 -2.80 4.31 -13.27
C LYS A 80 -1.78 3.20 -13.47
N TRP A 81 -0.69 3.28 -12.72
CA TRP A 81 0.19 2.14 -12.51
C TRP A 81 -0.41 1.23 -11.45
N VAL A 82 -0.55 -0.06 -11.75
CA VAL A 82 -1.13 -1.07 -10.84
C VAL A 82 -0.08 -2.12 -10.52
N MET A 83 0.07 -2.43 -9.23
CA MET A 83 0.81 -3.57 -8.71
C MET A 83 -0.18 -4.50 -8.03
N SER A 84 -0.15 -5.78 -8.37
CA SER A 84 -1.08 -6.76 -7.80
C SER A 84 -0.39 -8.05 -7.37
N ALA A 85 -0.91 -8.66 -6.31
CA ALA A 85 -0.33 -9.81 -5.65
C ALA A 85 -1.41 -10.84 -5.29
N GLU A 86 -1.09 -12.12 -5.45
CA GLU A 86 -2.00 -13.24 -5.18
C GLU A 86 -1.87 -13.77 -3.74
N ASN A 87 -1.21 -13.01 -2.85
CA ASN A 87 -1.08 -13.35 -1.44
C ASN A 87 -2.08 -12.60 -0.57
N LYS A 88 -2.47 -13.25 0.54
CA LYS A 88 -3.50 -12.74 1.44
C LYS A 88 -3.00 -11.58 2.32
N ALA A 89 -3.71 -10.44 2.29
CA ALA A 89 -3.63 -9.43 3.34
C ALA A 89 -4.58 -9.78 4.50
N SER A 90 -4.18 -9.48 5.74
CA SER A 90 -5.01 -9.68 6.93
C SER A 90 -4.65 -8.64 8.01
N PRO A 91 -5.41 -8.55 9.10
CA PRO A 91 -5.05 -7.67 10.22
C PRO A 91 -3.65 -7.93 10.81
N ALA A 92 -3.08 -9.12 10.58
CA ALA A 92 -1.75 -9.52 11.03
C ALA A 92 -0.67 -9.45 9.93
N TYR A 93 -1.05 -9.34 8.65
CA TYR A 93 -0.12 -9.32 7.52
C TYR A 93 -0.47 -8.20 6.56
N SER A 94 0.48 -7.28 6.42
CA SER A 94 0.35 -6.07 5.62
C SER A 94 1.10 -6.17 4.31
N TYR A 95 0.63 -5.38 3.35
CA TYR A 95 1.42 -4.97 2.22
C TYR A 95 2.17 -3.69 2.56
N PHE A 96 3.43 -3.63 2.15
CA PHE A 96 4.31 -2.49 2.34
C PHE A 96 4.71 -1.97 0.97
N LEU A 97 4.25 -0.77 0.67
CA LEU A 97 4.60 -0.03 -0.53
C LEU A 97 5.80 0.85 -0.20
N TRP A 98 6.96 0.48 -0.74
CA TRP A 98 8.20 1.21 -0.61
C TRP A 98 8.32 2.22 -1.74
N CYS A 99 8.65 3.45 -1.40
CA CYS A 99 8.84 4.54 -2.36
C CYS A 99 10.06 5.40 -1.97
N LYS A 100 10.52 6.25 -2.89
CA LYS A 100 11.49 7.33 -2.62
C LYS A 100 10.89 8.51 -1.87
N GLU A 101 9.62 8.79 -2.13
CA GLU A 101 8.80 9.81 -1.48
C GLU A 101 7.36 9.30 -1.37
N PHE A 102 6.57 9.85 -0.44
CA PHE A 102 5.21 9.35 -0.23
C PHE A 102 4.33 9.65 -1.44
N PRO A 103 3.56 8.68 -1.94
CA PRO A 103 2.54 8.95 -2.94
C PRO A 103 1.45 9.87 -2.35
N THR A 104 0.84 10.69 -3.19
CA THR A 104 -0.27 11.56 -2.81
C THR A 104 -1.62 10.89 -3.02
N HIS A 105 -1.72 9.94 -3.95
CA HIS A 105 -2.95 9.19 -4.23
C HIS A 105 -2.69 7.71 -4.38
N LEU A 106 -3.42 6.90 -3.60
CA LEU A 106 -3.45 5.45 -3.75
C LEU A 106 -4.88 4.95 -3.91
N GLN A 107 -5.05 3.95 -4.77
CA GLN A 107 -6.20 3.07 -4.78
C GLN A 107 -5.74 1.65 -4.44
N PHE A 108 -6.40 0.94 -3.55
CA PHE A 108 -5.95 -0.37 -3.10
C PHE A 108 -7.10 -1.24 -2.61
N GLY A 109 -6.80 -2.52 -2.38
CA GLY A 109 -7.72 -3.45 -1.76
C GLY A 109 -7.74 -4.81 -2.45
N GLU A 110 -8.91 -5.44 -2.52
CA GLU A 110 -9.06 -6.79 -3.08
C GLU A 110 -9.33 -6.74 -4.60
N ILE A 111 -8.56 -7.50 -5.38
CA ILE A 111 -8.68 -7.51 -6.84
C ILE A 111 -10.07 -8.01 -7.24
N GLY A 112 -10.75 -7.28 -8.11
CA GLY A 112 -12.06 -7.67 -8.64
C GLY A 112 -13.20 -7.53 -7.64
N ASN A 113 -12.97 -6.88 -6.49
CA ASN A 113 -13.98 -6.66 -5.47
C ASN A 113 -14.18 -5.15 -5.21
N PRO A 114 -15.16 -4.52 -5.88
CA PRO A 114 -15.42 -3.08 -5.74
C PRO A 114 -15.79 -2.66 -4.31
N GLU A 115 -16.44 -3.52 -3.54
CA GLU A 115 -16.83 -3.22 -2.15
C GLU A 115 -15.62 -3.16 -1.21
N LYS A 116 -14.50 -3.76 -1.62
CA LYS A 116 -13.22 -3.75 -0.91
C LYS A 116 -12.14 -3.02 -1.70
N THR A 117 -12.54 -2.02 -2.48
CA THR A 117 -11.65 -1.10 -3.18
C THR A 117 -11.73 0.26 -2.51
N PHE A 118 -10.59 0.77 -2.09
CA PHE A 118 -10.49 2.00 -1.30
C PHE A 118 -9.55 2.99 -1.98
N SER A 119 -9.81 4.27 -1.74
CA SER A 119 -8.92 5.37 -2.13
C SER A 119 -8.39 6.06 -0.88
N TRP A 120 -7.11 6.40 -0.91
CA TRP A 120 -6.44 7.18 0.12
C TRP A 120 -5.72 8.36 -0.53
N VAL A 121 -5.82 9.52 0.12
CA VAL A 121 -5.15 10.76 -0.26
C VAL A 121 -4.24 11.16 0.89
N ASN A 122 -3.00 11.51 0.56
CA ASN A 122 -2.03 11.97 1.53
C ASN A 122 -2.08 13.49 1.67
N ASP A 123 -2.84 13.98 2.64
CA ASP A 123 -3.00 15.43 2.91
C ASP A 123 -1.83 16.01 3.74
N LEU A 124 -0.59 15.61 3.43
CA LEU A 124 0.58 16.25 4.03
C LEU A 124 0.77 17.63 3.40
N ASP A 125 0.27 18.66 4.10
CA ASP A 125 0.58 20.09 3.89
C ASP A 125 2.07 20.41 4.10
#